data_AF-A0A3A2Z015-F1
#
_entry.id   AF-A0A3A2Z015-F1
#
_cell.length_a   1.000
_cell.length_b   1.000
_cell.length_c   1.000
_cell.angle_alpha   90.00
_cell.angle_beta   90.00
_cell.angle_gamma   90.00
#
_symmetry.space_group_name_H-M   'P 1'
#
loop_
_entity.id
_entity.type
_entity.pdbx_description
1 polymer ?
#
loop_
_entity_poly.entity_id
_entity_poly.type
_entity_poly.pdbx_seq_one_letter_code
_entity_poly.pdbx_strand_id
1 'polypeptide(L)' 'MENLFYDRVPTRIFDLKGSMRNRKVQSTGERNEVLLDENMVDFIYETPLFTREHSKKLLSQSVWNDALFLGRQN' A
#
# COMPACT_ATOMS: atom_id res chain seq x y z
N MET A 1 -16.98 -3.99 6.92
CA MET A 1 -15.80 -3.35 6.31
C MET A 1 -16.11 -3.15 4.83
N GLU A 2 -15.82 -1.97 4.28
CA GLU A 2 -16.14 -1.65 2.88
C GLU A 2 -15.18 -2.32 1.90
N ASN A 3 -15.64 -2.58 0.66
CA ASN A 3 -14.78 -3.08 -0.41
C ASN A 3 -14.01 -1.93 -1.06
N LEU A 4 -12.69 -1.86 -0.83
CA LEU A 4 -11.81 -0.82 -1.36
C LEU A 4 -11.73 -0.78 -2.90
N PHE A 5 -12.09 -1.88 -3.58
CA PHE A 5 -11.99 -2.01 -5.04
C PHE A 5 -13.37 -2.14 -5.73
N TYR A 6 -14.45 -1.71 -5.08
CA TYR A 6 -15.80 -1.79 -5.67
C TYR A 6 -15.86 -1.11 -7.05
N ASP A 7 -16.36 -1.84 -8.07
CA ASP A 7 -16.42 -1.43 -9.48
C ASP A 7 -15.08 -0.96 -10.09
N ARG A 8 -13.95 -1.40 -9.52
CA ARG A 8 -12.60 -1.13 -10.01
C ARG A 8 -11.82 -2.44 -10.18
N VAL A 9 -11.01 -2.51 -11.24
CA VAL A 9 -10.10 -3.63 -11.47
C VAL A 9 -8.67 -3.11 -11.30
N PRO A 10 -8.02 -3.34 -10.14
CA PRO A 10 -6.65 -2.91 -9.94
C PRO A 10 -5.69 -3.69 -10.84
N THR A 11 -4.68 -3.00 -11.37
CA THR A 11 -3.63 -3.62 -12.19
C THR A 11 -2.54 -4.28 -11.34
N ARG A 12 -2.44 -3.89 -10.08
CA ARG A 12 -1.49 -4.43 -9.09
C ARG A 12 -2.05 -4.19 -7.69
N ILE A 13 -1.87 -5.15 -6.79
CA ILE A 13 -2.36 -5.06 -5.41
C ILE A 13 -1.18 -5.27 -4.47
N PHE A 14 -1.07 -4.43 -3.44
CA PHE A 14 -0.05 -4.55 -2.41
C PHE A 14 -0.69 -4.61 -1.03
N ASP A 15 -0.18 -5.50 -0.18
CA ASP A 15 -0.35 -5.47 1.27
C ASP A 15 0.93 -4.87 1.86
N LEU A 16 0.82 -3.75 2.58
CA LEU A 16 1.98 -3.01 3.08
C LEU A 16 1.89 -2.88 4.60
N LYS A 17 2.97 -3.25 5.28
CA LYS A 17 3.11 -3.18 6.75
C LYS A 17 4.28 -2.29 7.21
N GLY A 18 5.11 -1.82 6.29
CA GLY A 18 6.28 -0.99 6.58
C GLY A 18 7.46 -1.75 7.20
N SER A 19 7.41 -3.09 7.23
CA SER A 19 8.52 -3.94 7.67
C SER A 19 9.07 -4.75 6.50
N MET A 20 10.33 -5.17 6.57
CA MET A 20 10.98 -5.90 5.47
C MET A 20 11.00 -7.42 5.69
N ARG A 21 11.15 -7.88 6.94
CA ARG A 21 11.31 -9.30 7.23
C ARG A 21 10.07 -10.10 6.80
N ASN A 22 10.26 -11.12 5.97
CA ASN A 22 9.20 -11.97 5.43
C ASN A 22 8.16 -11.19 4.59
N ARG A 23 8.58 -10.11 3.93
CA ARG A 23 7.69 -9.24 3.13
C ARG A 23 8.07 -9.21 1.66
N LYS A 24 8.55 -10.34 1.11
CA LYS A 24 8.75 -10.57 -0.32
C LYS A 24 8.05 -11.85 -0.77
N VAL A 25 7.36 -11.78 -1.90
CA VAL A 25 6.83 -12.95 -2.61
C VAL A 25 7.36 -12.99 -4.03
N GLN A 26 7.37 -14.17 -4.64
CA GLN A 26 7.61 -14.30 -6.07
C GLN A 26 6.35 -13.84 -6.82
N SER A 27 6.48 -12.86 -7.72
CA SER A 27 5.38 -12.47 -8.60
C SER A 27 5.07 -13.61 -9.56
N THR A 28 3.79 -13.92 -9.65
CA THR A 28 3.22 -14.96 -10.50
C THR A 28 2.61 -14.39 -11.78
N GLY A 29 2.28 -13.10 -11.78
CA GLY A 29 1.55 -12.44 -12.86
C GLY A 29 0.07 -12.78 -12.91
N GLU A 30 -0.42 -13.57 -11.94
CA GLU A 30 -1.81 -13.97 -11.84
C GLU A 30 -2.72 -12.79 -11.49
N ARG A 31 -3.98 -12.89 -11.93
CA ARG A 31 -4.98 -11.86 -11.62
C ARG A 31 -5.22 -11.81 -10.11
N ASN A 32 -5.24 -10.59 -9.56
CA ASN A 32 -5.43 -10.32 -8.14
C ASN A 32 -4.31 -10.86 -7.23
N GLU A 33 -3.11 -11.13 -7.75
CA GLU A 33 -1.97 -11.41 -6.89
C GLU A 33 -1.70 -10.25 -5.93
N VAL A 34 -1.37 -10.57 -4.68
CA VAL A 34 -1.07 -9.59 -3.63
C VAL A 34 0.42 -9.60 -3.38
N LEU A 35 1.07 -8.50 -3.75
CA LEU A 35 2.49 -8.26 -3.53
C LEU A 35 2.73 -7.61 -2.18
N LEU A 36 3.96 -7.70 -1.66
CA LEU A 36 4.29 -7.23 -0.31
C LEU A 36 5.30 -6.08 -0.34
N ASP A 37 5.76 -5.65 0.84
CA ASP A 37 6.60 -4.46 1.03
C ASP A 37 7.90 -4.48 0.21
N GLU A 38 8.65 -5.59 0.21
CA GLU A 38 9.88 -5.69 -0.58
C GLU A 38 9.59 -5.65 -2.08
N ASN A 39 8.47 -6.24 -2.53
CA ASN A 39 8.05 -6.12 -3.93
C ASN A 39 7.69 -4.68 -4.30
N MET A 40 7.11 -3.92 -3.37
CA MET A 40 6.80 -2.51 -3.58
C MET A 40 8.06 -1.65 -3.67
N VAL A 41 9.08 -1.93 -2.86
CA VAL A 41 10.39 -1.26 -2.94
C VAL A 41 11.04 -1.50 -4.30
N ASP A 42 11.07 -2.75 -4.77
CA ASP A 42 11.59 -3.10 -6.10
C ASP A 42 10.78 -2.38 -7.20
N PHE A 43 9.44 -2.37 -7.09
CA PHE A 43 8.55 -1.77 -8.08
C PHE A 43 8.66 -0.24 -8.14
N ILE A 44 8.66 0.46 -7.01
CA ILE A 44 8.60 1.92 -6.98
C ILE A 44 9.89 2.57 -7.47
N TYR A 45 11.00 1.84 -7.41
CA TYR A 45 12.29 2.27 -7.96
C TYR A 45 12.20 2.49 -9.48
N GLU A 46 11.50 1.59 -10.18
CA GLU A 46 11.29 1.67 -11.62
C GLU A 46 10.03 2.46 -11.99
N THR A 47 8.99 2.39 -11.14
CA THR A 47 7.68 3.00 -11.39
C THR A 47 7.23 3.86 -10.20
N PRO A 48 7.69 5.13 -10.11
CA PRO A 48 7.33 6.01 -9.01
C PRO A 48 5.82 6.28 -8.94
N LEU A 49 5.28 6.37 -7.72
CA LEU A 49 3.90 6.79 -7.49
C LEU A 49 3.80 8.33 -7.45
N PHE A 50 3.18 8.90 -8.48
CA PHE A 50 2.95 10.34 -8.55
C PHE A 50 1.59 10.71 -7.95
N THR A 51 1.58 11.78 -7.15
CA THR A 51 0.37 12.37 -6.58
C THR A 51 0.54 13.88 -6.50
N ARG A 52 -0.57 14.62 -6.45
CA ARG A 52 -0.54 16.07 -6.25
C ARG A 52 -0.08 16.37 -4.83
N GLU A 53 0.65 17.48 -4.65
CA GLU A 53 1.17 17.89 -3.34
C GLU A 53 0.05 17.98 -2.28
N HIS A 54 -1.07 18.60 -2.64
CA HIS A 54 -2.23 18.72 -1.76
C HIS A 54 -2.77 17.34 -1.32
N SER A 55 -2.90 16.40 -2.25
CA SER A 55 -3.37 15.04 -1.96
C SER A 55 -2.37 14.26 -1.09
N LYS A 56 -1.07 14.43 -1.34
CA LYS A 56 -0.01 13.86 -0.48
C LYS A 56 -0.15 14.34 0.95
N LYS A 57 -0.33 15.66 1.14
CA LYS A 57 -0.48 16.27 2.48
C LYS A 57 -1.68 15.68 3.23
N LEU A 58 -2.83 15.60 2.56
CA LEU A 58 -4.04 15.02 3.16
C LEU A 58 -3.83 13.55 3.53
N LEU A 59 -3.32 12.73 2.61
CA LEU A 59 -3.09 11.31 2.85
C LEU A 59 -2.11 11.08 4.01
N SER A 60 -0.99 11.80 4.04
CA SER A 60 -0.01 11.68 5.14
C SER A 60 -0.60 12.07 6.49
N GLN A 61 -1.42 13.11 6.54
CA GLN A 61 -2.09 13.53 7.78
C GLN A 61 -3.13 12.51 8.25
N SER A 62 -3.93 11.96 7.33
CA SER A 62 -4.91 10.92 7.64
C SER A 62 -4.24 9.65 8.17
N VAL A 63 -3.23 9.12 7.46
CA VAL A 63 -2.49 7.92 7.89
C VAL A 63 -1.83 8.12 9.26
N TRP A 64 -1.25 9.30 9.51
CA TRP A 64 -0.66 9.63 10.81
C TRP A 64 -1.69 9.58 11.94
N ASN A 65 -2.84 10.22 11.74
CA ASN A 65 -3.90 10.27 12.74
C ASN A 65 -4.49 8.88 13.02
N ASP A 66 -4.70 8.07 11.97
CA ASP A 66 -5.24 6.72 12.10
C ASP A 66 -4.25 5.80 12.83
N ALA A 67 -2.96 5.87 12.49
CA ALA A 67 -1.91 5.13 13.19
C ALA A 67 -1.79 5.55 14.67
N LEU A 68 -1.91 6.85 14.96
CA LEU A 68 -1.94 7.38 16.33
C LEU A 68 -3.16 6.88 17.11
N PHE A 69 -4.34 6.84 16.47
CA PHE A 69 -5.55 6.29 17.07
C PHE A 69 -5.36 4.81 17.42
N LEU A 70 -4.93 3.99 16.46
CA LEU A 70 -4.70 2.55 16.66
C LEU A 70 -3.63 2.28 17.73
N GLY A 71 -2.54 3.05 17.75
CA GLY A 71 -1.47 2.90 18.74
C GLY A 71 -1.91 3.16 20.19
N ARG A 72 -3.00 3.92 20.40
CA ARG A 72 -3.58 4.20 21.72
C ARG A 72 -4.61 3.17 22.19
N GLN A 73 -4.99 2.22 21.33
CA GLN A 73 -5.95 1.15 21.66
C GLN A 73 -5.28 -0.11 22.24
N ASN A 74 -3.96 -0.06 22.48
CA ASN A 74 -3.21 -1.09 23.20
C ASN A 74 -3.19 -0.79 24.70
#